data_AF-A0A0C2IQH4-F1
#
_entry.id   AF-A0A0C2IQH4-F1
#
_cell.length_a   1.000
_cell.length_b   1.000
_cell.length_c   1.000
_cell.angle_alpha   90.00
_cell.angle_beta   90.00
_cell.angle_gamma   90.00
#
_symmetry.space_group_name_H-M   'P 1'
#
loop_
_entity.id
_entity.type
_entity.pdbx_description
1 polymer ?
#
loop_
_entity_poly.entity_id
_entity_poly.type
_entity_poly.pdbx_seq_one_letter_code
_entity_poly.pdbx_strand_id
1 'polypeptide(L)'
;MASKFVWRGLKKQISEWSRSCNRCQIVKTNRNAKTPFKQHEILTGRFMHINLDFVGPLPTSKGYSHLLTIVDRYTKWAEDIPISDTSANECARVLVFHWIDRFGVMMHITTDWGPQFSSDLWNQLHKILEYHAHLTTANHPQANGFVERYHHHLKAALCEIGRP
;
A
#
# COMPACT_ATOMS: atom_id res chain seq x y z
N MET A 1 -0.48 -34.50 -28.06
CA MET A 1 -1.35 -35.63 -27.68
C MET A 1 -2.54 -35.78 -28.63
N ALA A 2 -3.33 -34.74 -28.90
CA ALA A 2 -4.44 -34.80 -29.87
C ALA A 2 -4.01 -35.10 -31.32
N SER A 3 -2.73 -34.93 -31.66
CA SER A 3 -2.16 -35.26 -32.97
C SER A 3 -1.88 -36.75 -33.19
N LYS A 4 -2.03 -37.61 -32.16
CA LYS A 4 -1.73 -39.06 -32.25
C LYS A 4 -2.83 -39.97 -31.74
N PHE A 5 -3.72 -39.51 -30.85
CA PHE A 5 -4.78 -40.33 -30.24
C PHE A 5 -6.07 -39.54 -30.02
N VAL A 6 -7.22 -40.13 -30.36
CA VAL A 6 -8.56 -39.54 -30.18
C VAL A 6 -9.52 -40.63 -29.69
N TRP A 7 -10.30 -40.34 -28.64
CA TRP A 7 -11.38 -41.19 -28.16
C TRP A 7 -12.52 -40.36 -27.53
N ARG A 8 -13.68 -40.99 -27.33
CA ARG A 8 -14.84 -40.33 -26.71
C ARG A 8 -14.52 -39.94 -25.26
N GLY A 9 -14.66 -38.66 -24.93
CA GLY A 9 -14.42 -38.16 -23.57
C GLY A 9 -12.99 -37.69 -23.28
N LEU A 10 -12.08 -37.71 -24.26
CA LEU A 10 -10.68 -37.25 -24.13
C LEU A 10 -10.56 -35.91 -23.40
N LYS A 11 -11.33 -34.89 -23.82
CA LYS A 11 -11.31 -33.55 -23.21
C LYS A 11 -11.75 -33.57 -21.74
N LYS A 12 -12.76 -34.38 -21.41
CA LYS A 12 -13.30 -34.50 -20.05
C LYS A 12 -12.26 -35.11 -19.12
N GLN A 13 -11.63 -36.20 -19.53
CA GLN A 13 -10.60 -36.88 -18.74
C GLN A 13 -9.34 -36.03 -18.56
N ILE A 14 -8.90 -35.32 -19.60
CA ILE A 14 -7.78 -34.37 -19.48
C ILE A 14 -8.13 -33.25 -18.49
N SER A 15 -9.37 -32.74 -18.53
CA SER A 15 -9.81 -31.70 -17.59
C SER A 15 -9.88 -32.21 -16.14
N GLU A 16 -10.35 -33.43 -15.93
CA GLU A 16 -10.41 -34.08 -14.60
C GLU A 16 -9.01 -34.35 -14.06
N TRP A 17 -8.10 -34.88 -14.88
CA TRP A 17 -6.71 -35.11 -14.51
C TRP A 17 -5.96 -33.80 -14.21
N SER A 18 -6.19 -32.76 -15.00
CA SER A 18 -5.61 -31.44 -14.75
C SER A 18 -6.12 -30.83 -13.43
N ARG A 19 -7.38 -31.11 -13.03
CA ARG A 19 -7.95 -30.72 -11.73
C ARG A 19 -7.36 -31.49 -10.56
N SER A 20 -7.05 -32.78 -10.71
CA SER A 20 -6.44 -33.59 -9.65
C SER A 20 -4.92 -33.45 -9.52
N CYS A 21 -4.25 -32.91 -10.54
CA CYS A 21 -2.80 -32.70 -10.51
C CYS A 21 -2.41 -31.54 -9.58
N ASN A 22 -1.83 -31.86 -8.41
CA ASN A 22 -1.38 -30.89 -7.41
C ASN A 22 -0.42 -29.84 -7.99
N ARG A 23 0.56 -30.26 -8.78
CA ARG A 23 1.53 -29.35 -9.41
C ARG A 23 0.85 -28.38 -10.39
N CYS A 24 -0.18 -28.81 -11.11
CA CYS A 24 -0.98 -27.91 -11.93
C CYS A 24 -1.85 -26.97 -11.09
N GLN A 25 -2.41 -27.45 -9.96
CA GLN A 25 -3.21 -26.61 -9.08
C GLN A 25 -2.38 -25.51 -8.39
N ILE A 26 -1.16 -25.82 -7.95
CA ILE A 26 -0.25 -24.86 -7.30
C ILE A 26 0.16 -23.74 -8.26
N VAL A 27 0.47 -24.07 -9.52
CA VAL A 27 0.93 -23.09 -10.52
C VAL A 27 -0.25 -22.30 -11.11
N LYS A 28 -1.47 -22.84 -11.06
CA LYS A 28 -2.64 -22.22 -11.68
C LYS A 28 -3.14 -21.05 -10.83
N THR A 29 -2.80 -19.84 -11.26
CA THR A 29 -3.40 -18.61 -10.72
C THR A 29 -4.90 -18.61 -10.99
N ASN A 30 -5.71 -18.59 -9.92
CA ASN A 30 -7.16 -18.62 -10.00
C ASN A 30 -7.70 -17.24 -10.42
N ARG A 31 -7.72 -16.95 -11.72
CA ARG A 31 -8.18 -15.65 -12.28
C ARG A 31 -9.67 -15.34 -12.00
N ASN A 32 -10.44 -16.33 -11.54
CA ASN A 32 -11.88 -16.22 -11.27
C ASN A 32 -12.23 -16.29 -9.78
N ALA A 33 -11.28 -16.03 -8.88
CA ALA A 33 -11.64 -15.77 -7.49
C ALA A 33 -12.48 -14.49 -7.46
N LYS A 34 -13.82 -14.64 -7.44
CA LYS A 34 -14.73 -13.54 -7.17
C LYS A 34 -14.53 -13.17 -5.71
N THR A 35 -13.59 -12.27 -5.44
CA THR A 35 -13.45 -11.69 -4.11
C THR A 35 -14.77 -10.96 -3.81
N PRO A 36 -15.47 -11.29 -2.71
CA PRO A 36 -16.66 -10.55 -2.35
C PRO A 36 -16.32 -9.06 -2.30
N PHE A 37 -17.20 -8.23 -2.86
CA PHE A 37 -17.06 -6.78 -2.77
C PHE A 37 -17.08 -6.42 -1.28
N LYS A 38 -15.91 -6.10 -0.73
CA LYS A 38 -15.83 -5.52 0.60
C LYS A 38 -16.36 -4.09 0.47
N GLN A 39 -17.43 -3.81 1.18
CA GLN A 39 -17.99 -2.47 1.27
C GLN A 39 -16.90 -1.56 1.82
N HIS A 40 -16.44 -0.62 1.00
CA HIS A 40 -15.44 0.35 1.42
C HIS A 40 -16.04 1.25 2.49
N GLU A 41 -15.27 1.56 3.54
CA GLU A 41 -15.64 2.64 4.45
C GLU A 41 -15.91 3.90 3.64
N ILE A 42 -17.07 4.50 3.87
CA ILE A 42 -17.46 5.74 3.21
C ILE A 42 -16.45 6.80 3.65
N LEU A 43 -15.70 7.35 2.69
CA LEU A 43 -14.72 8.40 2.95
C LEU A 43 -15.46 9.62 3.48
N THR A 44 -15.17 10.01 4.72
CA THR A 44 -15.93 10.98 5.53
C THR A 44 -15.72 12.44 5.13
N GLY A 45 -14.64 12.77 4.41
CA GLY A 45 -14.38 14.12 3.92
C GLY A 45 -12.93 14.34 3.46
N ARG A 46 -12.65 15.52 2.87
CA ARG A 46 -11.29 15.92 2.46
C ARG A 46 -10.38 16.02 3.69
N PHE A 47 -9.17 15.45 3.58
CA PHE A 47 -8.13 15.51 4.63
C PHE A 47 -8.49 14.85 5.97
N MET A 48 -9.62 14.14 6.02
CA MET A 48 -10.08 13.45 7.23
C MET A 48 -9.40 12.08 7.40
N HIS A 49 -8.99 11.45 6.30
CA HIS A 49 -8.35 10.14 6.32
C HIS A 49 -7.11 10.15 5.43
N ILE A 50 -5.94 10.03 6.06
CA ILE A 50 -4.66 9.98 5.36
C ILE A 50 -4.04 8.59 5.43
N ASN A 51 -3.27 8.26 4.40
CA ASN A 51 -2.35 7.14 4.38
C ASN A 51 -0.92 7.68 4.50
N LEU A 52 -0.15 7.11 5.43
CA LEU A 52 1.26 7.40 5.66
C LEU A 52 2.08 6.17 5.28
N ASP A 53 3.07 6.34 4.39
CA ASP A 53 3.98 5.26 4.01
C ASP A 53 5.40 5.76 3.68
N PHE A 54 6.39 4.91 3.92
CA PHE A 54 7.79 5.17 3.60
C PHE A 54 8.18 4.56 2.27
N VAL A 55 8.82 5.37 1.43
CA VAL A 55 9.45 4.91 0.19
C VAL A 55 10.96 4.93 0.35
N GLY A 56 11.57 3.74 0.32
CA GLY A 56 13.02 3.59 0.32
C GLY A 56 13.49 2.16 0.61
N PRO A 57 14.81 1.96 0.77
CA PRO A 57 15.85 2.99 0.63
C PRO A 57 16.04 3.44 -0.82
N LEU A 58 16.26 4.74 -1.02
CA LEU A 58 16.55 5.38 -2.32
C LEU A 58 18.03 5.80 -2.38
N PRO A 59 18.60 6.03 -3.58
CA PRO A 59 19.92 6.63 -3.70
C PRO A 59 19.98 7.96 -2.95
N THR A 60 21.00 8.12 -2.10
CA THR A 60 21.10 9.30 -1.25
C THR A 60 21.28 10.56 -2.09
N SER A 61 20.41 11.56 -1.88
CA SER A 61 20.50 12.87 -2.51
C SER A 61 20.44 13.95 -1.45
N LYS A 62 21.47 14.81 -1.39
CA LYS A 62 21.61 15.88 -0.37
C LYS A 62 21.44 15.39 1.08
N GLY A 63 21.82 14.15 1.37
CA GLY A 63 21.71 13.54 2.70
C GLY A 63 20.36 12.87 3.00
N TYR A 64 19.40 12.90 2.07
CA TYR A 64 18.11 12.22 2.18
C TYR A 64 18.16 10.86 1.49
N SER A 65 17.58 9.84 2.14
CA SER A 65 17.65 8.44 1.70
C SER A 65 16.27 7.79 1.57
N HIS A 66 15.22 8.43 2.09
CA HIS A 66 13.85 7.94 2.05
C HIS A 66 12.89 9.10 1.76
N LEU A 67 11.67 8.76 1.35
CA LEU A 67 10.55 9.68 1.30
C LEU A 67 9.49 9.21 2.29
N LEU A 68 8.90 10.14 3.03
CA LEU A 68 7.63 9.93 3.73
C LEU A 68 6.51 10.46 2.84
N THR A 69 5.60 9.57 2.47
CA THR A 69 4.46 9.88 1.61
C THR A 69 3.20 10.02 2.46
N ILE A 70 2.47 11.11 2.27
CA ILE A 70 1.21 11.41 2.96
C ILE A 70 0.12 11.59 1.91
N VAL A 71 -0.87 10.70 1.89
CA VAL A 71 -1.91 10.68 0.84
C VAL A 71 -3.29 10.79 1.45
N ASP A 72 -4.04 11.83 1.10
CA ASP A 72 -5.45 11.94 1.44
C ASP A 72 -6.28 10.92 0.64
N ARG A 73 -7.02 10.08 1.36
CA ARG A 73 -7.84 9.02 0.77
C ARG A 73 -9.00 9.59 -0.04
N TYR A 74 -9.52 10.76 0.32
CA TYR A 74 -10.67 11.37 -0.37
C TYR A 74 -10.26 12.05 -1.68
N THR A 75 -9.41 13.07 -1.60
CA THR A 75 -9.02 13.89 -2.76
C THR A 75 -7.94 13.25 -3.63
N LYS A 76 -7.25 12.22 -3.12
CA LYS A 76 -6.03 11.67 -3.73
C LYS A 76 -4.87 12.65 -3.78
N TRP A 77 -4.91 13.71 -2.96
CA TRP A 77 -3.78 14.62 -2.76
C TRP A 77 -2.63 13.87 -2.09
N ALA A 78 -1.43 13.97 -2.65
CA ALA A 78 -0.24 13.28 -2.16
C ALA A 78 0.89 14.29 -1.90
N GLU A 79 1.59 14.10 -0.78
CA GLU A 79 2.81 14.84 -0.43
C GLU A 79 3.95 13.88 -0.18
N ASP A 80 5.04 14.03 -0.95
CA ASP A 80 6.26 13.23 -0.80
C ASP A 80 7.36 14.09 -0.18
N ILE A 81 7.71 13.80 1.07
CA ILE A 81 8.66 14.62 1.84
C ILE A 81 9.97 13.84 2.02
N PRO A 82 11.12 14.37 1.56
CA PRO A 82 12.40 13.70 1.73
C PRO A 82 12.86 13.73 3.19
N ILE A 83 13.29 12.58 3.68
CA ILE A 83 13.76 12.37 5.05
C ILE A 83 15.08 11.57 5.05
N SER A 84 15.93 11.89 6.01
CA SER A 84 17.23 11.24 6.20
C SER A 84 17.15 10.04 7.15
N ASP A 85 16.12 10.00 8.00
CA ASP A 85 15.90 9.02 9.06
C ASP A 85 14.41 8.63 9.09
N THR A 86 14.13 7.34 9.26
CA THR A 86 12.77 6.77 9.36
C THR A 86 12.29 6.65 10.82
N SER A 87 12.99 7.27 11.77
CA SER A 87 12.58 7.29 13.17
C SER A 87 11.19 7.89 13.37
N ALA A 88 10.53 7.43 14.43
CA ALA A 88 9.21 7.92 14.81
C ALA A 88 9.19 9.44 15.02
N ASN A 89 10.27 10.01 15.56
CA ASN A 89 10.38 11.44 15.83
C ASN A 89 10.39 12.27 14.55
N GLU A 90 11.20 11.87 13.56
CA GLU A 90 11.24 12.58 12.29
C GLU A 90 9.91 12.45 11.54
N CYS A 91 9.27 11.29 11.59
CA CYS A 91 7.96 11.08 10.99
C CYS A 91 6.87 11.95 11.63
N ALA A 92 6.82 12.01 12.97
CA ALA A 92 5.88 12.88 13.69
C ALA A 92 6.14 14.36 13.40
N ARG A 93 7.42 14.78 13.36
CA ARG A 93 7.83 16.14 12.99
C ARG A 93 7.31 16.49 11.60
N VAL A 94 7.56 15.63 10.62
CA VAL A 94 7.11 15.84 9.24
C VAL A 94 5.58 15.90 9.15
N LEU A 95 4.86 15.01 9.84
CA LEU A 95 3.41 15.04 9.87
C LEU A 95 2.87 16.39 10.39
N VAL A 96 3.43 16.89 11.49
CA VAL A 96 2.98 18.16 12.08
C VAL A 96 3.25 19.33 11.14
N PHE A 97 4.50 19.48 10.67
CA PHE A 97 4.90 20.67 9.91
C PHE A 97 4.45 20.67 8.45
N HIS A 98 4.29 19.50 7.82
CA HIS A 98 3.92 19.44 6.41
C HIS A 98 2.42 19.21 6.19
N TRP A 99 1.77 18.49 7.10
CA TRP A 99 0.35 18.18 6.97
C TRP A 99 -0.53 19.01 7.91
N ILE A 100 -0.33 18.88 9.23
CA ILE A 100 -1.24 19.47 10.23
C ILE A 100 -1.25 20.99 10.14
N ASP A 101 -0.07 21.61 9.96
CA ASP A 101 0.06 23.05 9.79
C ASP A 101 -0.77 23.60 8.60
N ARG A 102 -0.92 22.81 7.54
CA ARG A 102 -1.55 23.25 6.28
C ARG A 102 -3.01 22.83 6.13
N PHE A 103 -3.34 21.62 6.56
CA PHE A 103 -4.66 21.00 6.34
C PHE A 103 -5.43 20.76 7.64
N GLY A 104 -4.79 20.93 8.79
CA GLY A 104 -5.37 20.65 10.10
C GLY A 104 -5.23 19.19 10.53
N VAL A 105 -5.84 18.89 11.67
CA VAL A 105 -5.82 17.56 12.27
C VAL A 105 -6.78 16.63 11.52
N MET A 106 -6.28 15.44 11.19
CA MET A 106 -7.02 14.37 10.55
C MET A 106 -7.82 13.54 11.57
N MET A 107 -8.90 12.90 11.13
CA MET A 107 -9.65 11.96 11.99
C MET A 107 -9.08 10.54 11.93
N HIS A 108 -8.46 10.16 10.82
CA HIS A 108 -8.00 8.80 10.58
C HIS A 108 -6.60 8.80 9.95
N ILE A 109 -5.70 8.02 10.52
CA ILE A 109 -4.38 7.73 9.94
C ILE A 109 -4.30 6.25 9.63
N THR A 110 -3.92 5.91 8.41
CA THR A 110 -3.57 4.54 8.01
C THR A 110 -2.08 4.45 7.75
N THR A 111 -1.40 3.54 8.44
CA THR A 111 0.05 3.26 8.28
C THR A 111 0.27 1.77 8.12
N ASP A 112 1.21 1.39 7.26
CA ASP A 112 1.69 0.00 7.22
C ASP A 112 2.50 -0.33 8.48
N TRP A 113 2.51 -1.62 8.87
CA TRP A 113 3.05 -2.15 10.15
C TRP A 113 4.58 -2.01 10.30
N GLY A 114 5.08 -0.77 10.28
CA GLY A 114 6.43 -0.43 10.68
C GLY A 114 6.51 -0.20 12.20
N PRO A 115 7.52 -0.73 12.90
CA PRO A 115 7.73 -0.47 14.35
C PRO A 115 7.87 1.03 14.66
N GLN A 116 8.24 1.84 13.68
CA GLN A 116 8.33 3.30 13.79
C GLN A 116 6.98 4.00 14.02
N PHE A 117 5.85 3.36 13.72
CA PHE A 117 4.50 3.89 13.97
C PHE A 117 3.86 3.37 15.26
N SER A 118 4.52 2.45 15.96
CA SER A 118 4.03 1.85 17.21
C SER A 118 4.77 2.34 18.47
N SER A 119 5.45 3.48 18.38
CA SER A 119 6.26 4.02 19.50
C SER A 119 5.42 4.81 20.50
N ASP A 120 5.95 5.00 21.71
CA ASP A 120 5.31 5.83 22.76
C ASP A 120 5.02 7.25 22.28
N LEU A 121 5.84 7.78 21.37
CA LEU A 121 5.62 9.07 20.75
C LEU A 121 4.30 9.12 19.97
N TRP A 122 4.03 8.11 19.12
CA TRP A 122 2.79 8.05 18.36
C TRP A 122 1.57 7.83 19.26
N ASN A 123 1.73 7.09 20.35
CA ASN A 123 0.69 6.95 21.36
C ASN A 123 0.38 8.29 22.06
N GLN A 124 1.40 9.10 22.37
CA GLN A 124 1.21 10.43 22.93
C GLN A 124 0.60 11.40 21.91
N LEU A 125 1.07 11.37 20.66
CA LEU A 125 0.56 12.20 19.58
C LEU A 125 -0.93 11.89 19.32
N HIS A 126 -1.31 10.62 19.29
CA HIS A 126 -2.70 10.16 19.21
C HIS A 126 -3.53 10.71 20.38
N LYS A 127 -3.02 10.72 21.61
CA LYS A 127 -3.74 11.27 22.77
C LYS A 127 -3.94 12.78 22.70
N ILE A 128 -2.99 13.52 22.12
CA ILE A 128 -3.06 14.98 22.01
C ILE A 128 -3.98 15.40 20.86
N LEU A 129 -3.87 14.71 19.72
CA LEU A 129 -4.59 15.06 18.50
C LEU A 129 -5.94 14.34 18.37
N GLU A 130 -6.19 13.32 19.19
CA GLU A 130 -7.43 12.53 19.24
C GLU A 130 -7.87 11.92 17.90
N TYR A 131 -6.93 11.68 16.97
CA TYR A 131 -7.21 10.97 15.72
C TYR A 131 -7.31 9.46 15.95
N HIS A 132 -8.01 8.72 15.10
CA HIS A 132 -8.05 7.27 15.13
C HIS A 132 -6.93 6.65 14.27
N ALA A 133 -6.07 5.84 14.88
CA ALA A 133 -5.03 5.09 14.17
C ALA A 133 -5.59 3.76 13.63
N HIS A 134 -5.50 3.56 12.32
CA HIS A 134 -5.83 2.29 11.64
C HIS A 134 -4.55 1.63 11.16
N LEU A 135 -4.09 0.61 11.88
CA LEU A 135 -2.97 -0.20 11.43
C LEU A 135 -3.46 -1.15 10.30
N THR A 136 -2.92 -1.00 9.09
CA THR A 136 -3.26 -1.90 7.99
C THR A 136 -2.66 -3.27 8.25
N THR A 137 -3.51 -4.27 8.55
CA THR A 137 -3.11 -5.66 8.31
C THR A 137 -2.78 -5.78 6.82
N ALA A 138 -1.72 -6.53 6.48
CA ALA A 138 -1.09 -6.62 5.17
C ALA A 138 -1.97 -7.14 4.00
N ASN A 139 -3.30 -6.95 4.03
CA ASN A 139 -4.26 -7.43 3.03
C ASN A 139 -5.50 -6.52 2.94
N HIS A 140 -5.33 -5.23 2.62
CA HIS A 140 -6.42 -4.38 2.08
C HIS A 140 -6.13 -3.86 0.65
N PRO A 141 -5.84 -4.77 -0.32
CA PRO A 141 -5.43 -4.40 -1.69
C PRO A 141 -6.48 -3.59 -2.47
N GLN A 142 -7.76 -3.69 -2.08
CA GLN A 142 -8.82 -2.93 -2.76
C GLN A 142 -8.92 -1.48 -2.26
N ALA A 143 -8.54 -1.17 -1.01
CA ALA A 143 -8.59 0.19 -0.47
C ALA A 143 -7.29 0.97 -0.72
N ASN A 144 -6.15 0.28 -0.79
CA ASN A 144 -4.83 0.90 -0.95
C ASN A 144 -4.31 0.93 -2.39
N GLY A 145 -5.07 0.41 -3.37
CA GLY A 145 -4.61 0.31 -4.75
C GLY A 145 -4.26 1.64 -5.43
N PHE A 146 -4.74 2.78 -4.91
CA PHE A 146 -4.25 4.09 -5.36
C PHE A 146 -2.82 4.36 -4.87
N VAL A 147 -2.56 4.15 -3.58
CA VAL A 147 -1.24 4.38 -2.97
C VAL A 147 -0.20 3.46 -3.58
N GLU A 148 -0.52 2.19 -3.79
CA GLU A 148 0.37 1.23 -4.47
C GLU A 148 0.73 1.68 -5.89
N ARG A 149 -0.25 2.12 -6.69
CA ARG A 149 -0.01 2.66 -8.04
C ARG A 149 0.79 3.95 -7.99
N TYR A 150 0.47 4.82 -7.03
CA TYR A 150 1.16 6.08 -6.82
C TYR A 150 2.65 5.83 -6.56
N HIS A 151 2.98 4.95 -5.61
CA HIS A 151 4.37 4.60 -5.33
C HIS A 151 5.07 3.93 -6.50
N HIS A 152 4.36 3.11 -7.28
CA HIS A 152 4.93 2.53 -8.51
C HIS A 152 5.33 3.64 -9.50
N HIS A 153 4.46 4.61 -9.75
CA HIS A 153 4.76 5.75 -10.62
C HIS A 153 5.88 6.64 -10.05
N LEU A 154 5.86 6.91 -8.75
CA LEU A 154 6.87 7.70 -8.06
C LEU A 154 8.27 7.07 -8.20
N LYS A 155 8.38 5.77 -7.90
CA LYS A 155 9.65 5.03 -8.04
C LYS A 155 10.14 5.00 -9.48
N ALA A 156 9.25 4.81 -10.45
CA ALA A 156 9.60 4.84 -11.86
C ALA A 156 10.16 6.20 -12.30
N ALA A 157 9.51 7.30 -11.90
CA ALA A 157 9.95 8.66 -12.23
C ALA A 157 11.31 8.99 -11.59
N LEU A 158 11.51 8.62 -10.32
CA LEU A 158 12.80 8.81 -9.62
C LEU A 158 13.93 8.03 -10.29
N CYS A 159 13.67 6.81 -10.77
CA CYS A 159 14.64 6.01 -11.51
C CYS A 159 15.00 6.61 -12.87
N GLU A 160 14.06 7.27 -13.55
CA GLU A 160 14.29 7.90 -14.85
C GLU A 160 15.11 9.18 -14.72
N ILE A 161 14.79 10.03 -13.74
CA ILE A 161 15.53 11.27 -13.44
C ILE A 161 16.95 10.98 -12.91
N GLY A 162 17.13 9.85 -12.22
CA GLY A 162 18.42 9.41 -11.68
C GLY A 162 19.34 8.72 -12.69
N ARG A 163 18.94 8.57 -13.96
CA ARG A 163 19.85 8.10 -15.02
C ARG A 163 20.74 9.25 -15.48
N PRO A 164 22.07 9.06 -15.53
CA PRO A 164 23.01 10.09 -15.98
C PRO A 164 22.81 10.47 -17.44
#